data_AF-A0A2V8CT90-F1
#
_entry.id   AF-A0A2V8CT90-F1
#
_cell.length_a   1.000
_cell.length_b   1.000
_cell.length_c   1.000
_cell.angle_alpha   90.00
_cell.angle_beta   90.00
_cell.angle_gamma   90.00
#
_symmetry.space_group_name_H-M   'P 1'
#
loop_
_entity.id
_entity.type
_entity.pdbx_description
1 polymer ?
#
loop_
_entity_poly.entity_id
_entity_poly.type
_entity_poly.pdbx_seq_one_letter_code
_entity_poly.pdbx_strand_id
1 'polypeptide(L)'
;MASSSSRELASDEGGSMAQITINEGLAWLKTLKKRHEELLSLRNDNAHRERRFYGASADKEIVKEPVYDVKVLDRLVTRVAREIRLLEQALKTTNAKTTIEAYDQDDAALGELS
;
A
#
# COMPACT_ATOMS: atom_id res chain seq x y z
N MET A 1 -36.21 -15.42 -31.20
CA MET A 1 -36.24 -14.87 -29.83
C MET A 1 -35.01 -15.37 -29.09
N ALA A 2 -34.29 -14.44 -28.47
CA ALA A 2 -32.98 -14.63 -27.84
C ALA A 2 -33.05 -15.43 -26.53
N SER A 3 -31.99 -16.16 -26.19
CA SER A 3 -31.31 -16.08 -24.89
C SER A 3 -30.11 -17.06 -24.89
N SER A 4 -28.90 -16.55 -25.09
CA SER A 4 -27.90 -16.20 -24.04
C SER A 4 -27.02 -17.40 -23.69
N SER A 5 -25.94 -17.60 -24.46
CA SER A 5 -24.63 -16.95 -24.26
C SER A 5 -23.92 -17.51 -23.02
N SER A 6 -23.08 -18.51 -23.30
CA SER A 6 -22.01 -19.02 -22.44
C SER A 6 -21.29 -17.88 -21.75
N ARG A 7 -21.33 -17.86 -20.41
CA ARG A 7 -20.62 -16.87 -19.60
C ARG A 7 -19.20 -17.37 -19.36
N GLU A 8 -18.31 -17.05 -20.30
CA GLU A 8 -16.87 -17.04 -20.05
C GLU A 8 -16.58 -16.01 -18.95
N LEU A 9 -16.18 -16.48 -17.78
CA LEU A 9 -15.54 -15.68 -16.74
C LEU A 9 -14.08 -16.08 -16.66
N ALA A 10 -13.33 -15.78 -17.71
CA ALA A 10 -11.91 -15.59 -17.62
C ALA A 10 -11.69 -14.08 -17.45
N SER A 11 -11.67 -13.61 -16.20
CA SER A 11 -11.08 -12.32 -15.88
C SER A 11 -9.58 -12.44 -16.05
N ASP A 12 -9.13 -12.34 -17.30
CA ASP A 12 -7.77 -12.06 -17.68
C ASP A 12 -7.47 -10.60 -17.31
N GLU A 13 -7.20 -10.36 -16.02
CA GLU A 13 -6.41 -9.19 -15.63
C GLU A 13 -4.94 -9.60 -15.56
N GLY A 14 -4.42 -10.12 -16.68
CA GLY A 14 -3.02 -10.03 -17.02
C GLY A 14 -2.66 -8.56 -17.21
N GLY A 15 -2.51 -7.84 -16.09
CA GLY A 15 -1.99 -6.48 -16.10
C GLY A 15 -0.67 -6.51 -16.87
N SER A 16 -0.61 -5.78 -17.99
CA SER A 16 0.60 -5.69 -18.80
C SER A 16 1.75 -5.38 -17.85
N MET A 17 2.82 -6.18 -17.87
CA MET A 17 4.03 -5.90 -17.11
C MET A 17 4.54 -4.53 -17.53
N ALA A 18 4.15 -3.48 -16.80
CA ALA A 18 4.46 -2.12 -17.17
C ALA A 18 5.98 -2.01 -17.13
N GLN A 19 6.59 -1.84 -18.30
CA GLN A 19 8.02 -1.63 -18.44
C GLN A 19 8.31 -0.19 -18.02
N ILE A 20 8.57 0.00 -16.74
CA ILE A 20 9.00 1.28 -16.18
C ILE A 20 10.51 1.27 -15.97
N THR A 21 11.12 2.45 -16.09
CA THR A 21 12.53 2.66 -15.74
C THR A 21 12.76 2.55 -14.23
N ILE A 22 14.01 2.39 -13.80
CA ILE A 22 14.36 2.36 -12.36
C ILE A 22 13.87 3.63 -11.65
N ASN A 23 14.04 4.80 -12.28
CA ASN A 23 13.64 6.08 -11.70
C ASN A 23 12.11 6.18 -11.52
N GLU A 24 11.35 5.75 -12.51
CA GLU A 24 9.89 5.66 -12.42
C GLU A 24 9.47 4.66 -11.34
N GLY A 25 10.16 3.52 -11.25
CA GLY A 25 9.95 2.54 -10.19
C GLY A 25 10.23 3.09 -8.79
N LEU A 26 11.28 3.89 -8.61
CA LEU A 26 11.59 4.56 -7.34
C LEU A 26 10.54 5.62 -6.98
N ALA A 27 10.09 6.41 -7.97
CA ALA A 27 9.01 7.37 -7.77
C ALA A 27 7.70 6.68 -7.39
N TRP A 28 7.38 5.58 -8.06
CA TRP A 28 6.20 4.78 -7.77
C TRP A 28 6.27 4.13 -6.37
N LEU A 29 7.43 3.61 -5.99
CA LEU A 29 7.67 3.06 -4.65
C LEU A 29 7.42 4.12 -3.56
N LYS A 30 7.86 5.35 -3.76
CA LYS A 30 7.59 6.47 -2.84
C LYS A 30 6.09 6.72 -2.70
N THR A 31 5.36 6.73 -3.81
CA THR A 31 3.89 6.88 -3.82
C THR A 31 3.20 5.74 -3.07
N LEU A 32 3.59 4.48 -3.31
CA LEU A 32 3.02 3.33 -2.63
C LEU A 32 3.28 3.35 -1.12
N LYS A 33 4.48 3.74 -0.68
CA LYS A 33 4.81 3.87 0.75
C LYS A 33 3.95 4.93 1.42
N LYS A 34 3.81 6.11 0.81
CA LYS A 34 2.93 7.16 1.31
C LYS A 34 1.48 6.69 1.40
N ARG A 35 0.99 5.99 0.38
CA ARG A 35 -0.37 5.46 0.38
C ARG A 35 -0.59 4.40 1.46
N HIS A 36 0.42 3.55 1.71
CA HIS A 36 0.36 2.56 2.77
C HIS A 36 0.26 3.21 4.15
N GLU A 37 1.05 4.26 4.39
CA GLU A 37 1.02 5.06 5.62
C GLU A 37 -0.35 5.74 5.81
N GLU A 38 -0.91 6.36 4.76
CA GLU A 38 -2.26 6.94 4.81
C GLU A 38 -3.34 5.92 5.19
N LEU A 39 -3.27 4.70 4.63
CA LEU A 39 -4.24 3.64 4.94
C LEU A 39 -4.06 3.11 6.37
N LEU A 40 -2.84 3.07 6.89
CA LEU A 40 -2.57 2.71 8.28
C LEU A 40 -3.03 3.80 9.25
N SER A 41 -2.80 5.08 8.93
CA SER A 41 -3.37 6.20 9.69
C SER A 41 -4.88 6.10 9.71
N LEU A 42 -5.50 5.96 8.53
CA LEU A 42 -6.96 5.81 8.42
C LEU A 42 -7.44 4.67 9.32
N ARG A 43 -6.78 3.50 9.26
CA ARG A 43 -7.08 2.31 10.06
C ARG A 43 -7.04 2.60 11.57
N ASN A 44 -6.01 3.29 12.01
CA ASN A 44 -5.80 3.66 13.41
C ASN A 44 -6.77 4.77 13.84
N ASP A 45 -7.17 5.64 12.92
CA ASP A 45 -8.07 6.77 13.14
C ASP A 45 -9.56 6.34 13.25
N ASN A 46 -10.01 5.17 12.75
CA ASN A 46 -11.24 4.54 13.33
C ASN A 46 -10.95 3.87 14.67
N ALA A 47 -10.40 4.63 15.60
CA ALA A 47 -10.75 4.45 16.98
C ALA A 47 -12.19 4.99 17.16
N HIS A 48 -13.18 4.12 16.87
CA HIS A 48 -14.61 4.20 17.21
C HIS A 48 -15.27 5.59 17.37
N ARG A 49 -16.36 5.86 16.62
CA ARG A 49 -17.23 6.99 16.95
C ARG A 49 -18.01 6.65 18.23
N GLU A 50 -17.64 7.22 19.37
CA GLU A 50 -18.38 7.07 20.62
C GLU A 50 -19.66 7.91 20.58
N ARG A 51 -20.83 7.28 20.59
CA ARG A 51 -22.11 7.97 20.80
C ARG A 51 -22.60 7.69 22.21
N ARG A 52 -22.67 8.72 23.06
CA ARG A 52 -23.21 8.62 24.43
C ARG A 52 -24.69 8.97 24.42
N PHE A 53 -25.55 8.05 24.84
CA PHE A 53 -26.97 8.30 25.07
C PHE A 53 -27.18 8.75 26.52
N TYR A 54 -27.84 9.90 26.71
CA TYR A 54 -28.27 10.36 28.04
C TYR A 54 -29.80 10.34 28.08
N GLY A 55 -30.37 9.29 28.66
CA GLY A 55 -31.81 9.14 28.91
C GLY A 55 -32.08 8.82 30.39
N ALA A 56 -33.25 9.19 30.90
CA ALA A 56 -33.63 9.10 32.32
C ALA A 56 -33.67 7.67 32.92
N SER A 57 -33.41 6.65 32.11
CA SER A 57 -33.25 5.25 32.53
C SER A 57 -32.13 4.52 31.76
N ALA A 58 -31.18 5.27 31.21
CA ALA A 58 -30.15 4.71 30.34
C ALA A 58 -28.99 4.15 31.18
N ASP A 59 -28.90 2.83 31.23
CA ASP A 59 -27.61 2.17 31.39
C ASP A 59 -26.65 2.80 30.37
N LYS A 60 -25.43 3.12 30.81
CA LYS A 60 -24.41 3.84 30.05
C LYS A 60 -23.90 2.98 28.89
N GLU A 61 -24.70 2.83 27.84
CA GLU A 61 -24.34 2.06 26.67
C GLU A 61 -23.46 2.91 25.74
N ILE A 62 -22.18 2.54 25.63
CA ILE A 62 -21.24 3.13 24.67
C ILE A 62 -21.29 2.27 23.41
N VAL A 63 -22.05 2.73 22.41
CA VAL A 63 -22.08 2.06 21.10
C VAL A 63 -20.85 2.49 20.30
N LYS A 64 -20.01 1.51 19.95
CA LYS A 64 -18.76 1.69 19.20
C LYS A 64 -18.94 1.17 17.77
N GLU A 65 -19.46 2.01 16.88
CA GLU A 65 -19.61 1.65 15.47
C GLU A 65 -18.38 2.11 14.65
N PRO A 66 -17.77 1.22 13.84
CA PRO A 66 -16.72 1.62 12.90
C PRO A 66 -17.32 2.44 11.75
N VAL A 67 -16.65 3.54 11.39
CA VAL A 67 -17.13 4.47 10.33
C VAL A 67 -16.91 3.90 8.93
N TYR A 68 -16.05 2.89 8.79
CA TYR A 68 -15.76 2.20 7.53
C TYR A 68 -15.74 0.68 7.69
N ASP A 69 -15.91 -0.05 6.58
CA ASP A 69 -15.69 -1.50 6.55
C ASP A 69 -14.19 -1.80 6.77
N VAL A 70 -13.88 -2.16 8.02
CA VAL A 70 -12.52 -2.46 8.48
C VAL A 70 -11.89 -3.60 7.67
N LYS A 71 -12.68 -4.56 7.19
CA LYS A 71 -12.16 -5.70 6.40
C LYS A 71 -11.73 -5.28 5.01
N VAL A 72 -12.47 -4.36 4.38
CA VAL A 72 -12.09 -3.81 3.07
C VAL A 72 -10.81 -2.98 3.21
N LEU A 73 -10.70 -2.17 4.26
CA LEU A 73 -9.49 -1.40 4.53
C LEU A 73 -8.27 -2.32 4.75
N ASP A 74 -8.40 -3.35 5.59
CA ASP A 74 -7.31 -4.30 5.87
C ASP A 74 -6.86 -5.05 4.61
N ARG A 75 -7.80 -5.41 3.71
CA ARG A 75 -7.47 -6.01 2.40
C ARG A 75 -6.67 -5.04 1.53
N LEU A 76 -7.05 -3.76 1.50
CA LEU A 76 -6.32 -2.73 0.74
C LEU A 76 -4.91 -2.51 1.30
N VAL A 77 -4.78 -2.39 2.62
CA VAL A 77 -3.48 -2.28 3.31
C VAL A 77 -2.57 -3.45 2.93
N THR A 78 -3.10 -4.68 2.98
CA THR A 78 -2.36 -5.90 2.65
C THR A 78 -1.96 -5.94 1.17
N ARG A 79 -2.84 -5.50 0.26
CA ARG A 79 -2.55 -5.42 -1.18
C ARG A 79 -1.42 -4.44 -1.47
N VAL A 80 -1.48 -3.23 -0.91
CA VAL A 80 -0.43 -2.22 -1.08
C VAL A 80 0.90 -2.69 -0.49
N ALA A 81 0.89 -3.32 0.69
CA ALA A 81 2.09 -3.88 1.29
C ALA A 81 2.75 -4.97 0.41
N ARG A 82 1.95 -5.82 -0.23
CA ARG A 82 2.44 -6.81 -1.19
C ARG A 82 3.09 -6.14 -2.40
N GLU A 83 2.46 -5.12 -2.96
CA GLU A 83 2.97 -4.38 -4.12
C GLU A 83 4.32 -3.72 -3.83
N ILE A 84 4.44 -3.07 -2.66
CA ILE A 84 5.71 -2.48 -2.19
C ILE A 84 6.82 -3.53 -2.19
N ARG A 85 6.58 -4.71 -1.61
CA ARG A 85 7.57 -5.79 -1.53
C ARG A 85 7.99 -6.30 -2.92
N LEU A 86 7.03 -6.48 -3.83
CA LEU A 86 7.31 -6.93 -5.19
C LEU A 86 8.16 -5.90 -5.95
N LEU A 87 7.81 -4.62 -5.86
CA LEU A 87 8.54 -3.55 -6.52
C LEU A 87 9.95 -3.36 -5.93
N GLU A 88 10.09 -3.39 -4.60
CA GLU A 88 11.40 -3.33 -3.95
C GLU A 88 12.31 -4.49 -4.38
N GLN A 89 11.76 -5.70 -4.46
CA GLN A 89 12.51 -6.86 -4.91
C GLN A 89 12.93 -6.73 -6.38
N ALA A 90 12.04 -6.26 -7.25
CA ALA A 90 12.34 -6.01 -8.65
C ALA A 90 13.44 -4.94 -8.80
N LEU A 91 13.32 -3.81 -8.10
CA LEU A 91 14.32 -2.73 -8.10
C LEU A 91 15.69 -3.23 -7.62
N LYS A 92 15.76 -3.96 -6.51
CA LYS A 92 17.01 -4.55 -6.00
C LYS A 92 17.64 -5.50 -7.00
N THR A 93 16.82 -6.35 -7.62
CA THR A 93 17.30 -7.33 -8.62
C THR A 93 17.85 -6.65 -9.86
N THR A 94 17.21 -5.56 -10.31
CA THR A 94 17.69 -4.76 -11.44
C THR A 94 18.96 -3.99 -11.07
N ASN A 95 19.00 -3.31 -9.93
CA ASN A 95 20.16 -2.55 -9.48
C ASN A 95 21.39 -3.44 -9.24
N ALA A 96 21.22 -4.69 -8.78
CA ALA A 96 22.32 -5.62 -8.60
C ALA A 96 23.02 -6.02 -9.91
N LYS A 97 22.38 -5.81 -11.07
CA LYS A 97 22.93 -6.13 -12.40
C LYS A 97 23.55 -4.91 -13.09
N THR A 98 23.19 -3.70 -12.67
CA THR A 98 23.61 -2.46 -13.31
C THR A 98 24.76 -1.85 -12.52
N THR A 99 25.92 -1.74 -13.14
CA THR A 99 27.09 -1.05 -12.57
C THR A 99 26.93 0.47 -12.67
N ILE A 100 27.43 1.19 -11.67
CA ILE A 100 27.50 2.65 -11.72
C ILE A 100 28.80 3.03 -12.46
N GLU A 101 28.67 3.73 -13.58
CA GLU A 101 29.81 4.24 -14.33
C GLU A 101 30.18 5.66 -13.86
N ALA A 102 31.47 6.03 -13.97
CA ALA A 102 31.97 7.37 -13.67
C ALA A 102 31.67 7.88 -12.24
N TYR A 103 31.58 6.96 -11.28
CA TYR A 103 31.49 7.27 -9.86
C TYR A 103 32.62 6.60 -9.10
N ASP A 104 33.48 7.41 -8.49
CA ASP A 104 34.51 6.94 -7.57
C ASP A 104 33.97 7.06 -6.15
N GLN A 105 34.00 5.94 -5.42
CA GLN A 105 33.62 5.92 -4.02
C GLN A 105 34.68 6.66 -3.21
N ASP A 106 34.29 7.77 -2.57
CA ASP A 106 35.14 8.55 -1.68
C ASP A 106 34.87 8.17 -0.22
N ASP A 107 35.75 7.35 0.35
CA ASP A 107 35.64 6.91 1.75
C ASP A 107 35.85 8.08 2.74
N ALA A 108 36.54 9.16 2.34
CA ALA A 108 36.72 10.33 3.18
C ALA A 108 35.42 11.14 3.36
N ALA A 109 34.44 10.99 2.46
CA ALA A 109 33.12 11.59 2.59
C ALA A 109 32.34 11.06 3.81
N LEU A 110 32.70 9.89 4.34
CA LEU A 110 32.11 9.32 5.56
C LEU A 110 32.71 9.90 6.85
N GLY A 111 33.75 10.73 6.73
CA GLY A 111 34.24 11.56 7.83
C GLY A 111 34.82 10.78 9.00
N GLU A 112 35.61 9.72 8.75
CA GLU A 112 36.48 9.22 9.81
C GLU A 112 37.51 10.30 10.15
N LEU A 113 37.23 11.01 11.24
CA LEU A 113 38.15 11.96 11.87
C LEU A 113 39.35 11.15 12.40
N SER A 114 40.41 11.08 11.60
CA SER A 114 41.74 10.66 12.06
C SER A 114 42.32 11.65 13.06
#